data_AF-A0A076EGD4-F1
#
_entry.id   AF-A0A076EGD4-F1
#
_cell.length_a   1.000
_cell.length_b   1.000
_cell.length_c   1.000
_cell.angle_alpha   90.00
_cell.angle_beta   90.00
_cell.angle_gamma   90.00
#
_symmetry.space_group_name_H-M   'P 1'
#
loop_
_entity.id
_entity.type
_entity.pdbx_description
1 polymer ?
#
loop_
_entity_poly.entity_id
_entity_poly.type
_entity_poly.pdbx_seq_one_letter_code
_entity_poly.pdbx_strand_id
1 'polypeptide(L)'
;MSTNTSFASSFPSSTPAADPFAARYGKSLPRELRNESAGMAWSAFEAVYAPSSGPFRLGSWSETKTGPGIWDFEATLGIGESICQTAASAPGPVAAMTSMLYDAGCAMEILSFHQHEIGHRTATFLLCERAGIRLWAMGIGESHTESTLRAMISGANRLQPA
;
A
#
# COMPACT_ATOMS: atom_id res chain seq x y z
N MET A 1 -30.59 48.28 35.36
CA MET A 1 -29.39 48.27 34.50
C MET A 1 -28.57 47.06 34.92
N SER A 2 -28.67 45.96 34.18
CA SER A 2 -27.95 44.73 34.50
C SER A 2 -27.11 44.33 33.29
N THR A 3 -25.81 44.40 33.50
CA THR A 3 -24.72 44.00 32.61
C THR A 3 -24.73 42.49 32.41
N ASN A 4 -24.56 42.03 31.17
CA ASN A 4 -24.19 40.64 30.92
C ASN A 4 -22.88 40.61 30.10
N THR A 5 -21.79 40.30 30.78
CA THR A 5 -20.46 40.14 30.19
C THR A 5 -20.34 38.70 29.68
N SER A 6 -20.39 38.51 28.36
CA SER A 6 -20.11 37.21 27.74
C SER A 6 -18.60 37.01 27.61
N PHE A 7 -18.06 35.96 28.22
CA PHE A 7 -16.70 35.48 28.00
C PHE A 7 -16.76 34.26 27.09
N ALA A 8 -16.69 34.47 25.78
CA ALA A 8 -16.52 33.40 24.83
C ALA A 8 -15.03 33.06 24.75
N SER A 9 -14.61 32.03 25.49
CA SER A 9 -13.29 31.43 25.32
C SER A 9 -13.24 30.75 23.95
N SER A 10 -12.60 31.41 22.98
CA SER A 10 -12.18 30.74 21.74
C SER A 10 -11.08 29.74 22.09
N PHE A 11 -11.43 28.47 22.11
CA PHE A 11 -10.43 27.41 21.99
C PHE A 11 -10.01 27.36 20.53
N PRO A 12 -8.71 27.37 20.20
CA PRO A 12 -8.28 27.11 18.84
C PRO A 12 -8.75 25.70 18.46
N SER A 13 -9.64 25.62 17.48
CA SER A 13 -10.00 24.39 16.80
C SER A 13 -8.73 23.82 16.18
N SER A 14 -8.05 22.95 16.92
CA SER A 14 -6.93 22.18 16.37
C SER A 14 -7.55 21.22 15.37
N THR A 15 -7.53 21.57 14.09
CA THR A 15 -7.94 20.68 13.02
C THR A 15 -7.12 19.40 13.18
N PRO A 16 -7.73 18.24 13.46
CA PRO A 16 -6.98 17.00 13.60
C PRO A 16 -6.21 16.80 12.30
N ALA A 17 -4.89 16.62 12.42
CA ALA A 17 -3.95 16.50 11.33
C ALA A 17 -4.57 15.63 10.22
N ALA A 18 -4.93 16.28 9.11
CA ALA A 18 -5.91 15.75 8.18
C ALA A 18 -5.36 14.44 7.58
N ASP A 19 -6.11 13.35 7.74
CA ASP A 19 -5.86 12.09 7.06
C ASP A 19 -5.89 12.36 5.55
N PRO A 20 -4.75 12.22 4.84
CA PRO A 20 -4.66 12.61 3.43
C PRO A 20 -5.57 11.78 2.53
N PHE A 21 -5.82 10.52 2.89
CA PHE A 21 -6.69 9.63 2.13
C PHE A 21 -8.16 9.93 2.42
N ALA A 22 -8.52 10.22 3.68
CA ALA A 22 -9.88 10.60 4.03
C ALA A 22 -10.29 11.94 3.40
N ALA A 23 -9.39 12.92 3.40
CA ALA A 23 -9.62 14.21 2.77
C ALA A 23 -9.89 14.09 1.25
N ARG A 24 -9.30 13.06 0.61
CA ARG A 24 -9.39 12.85 -0.84
C ARG A 24 -10.52 11.91 -1.25
N TYR A 25 -10.74 10.83 -0.51
CA TYR A 25 -11.63 9.72 -0.90
C TYR A 25 -12.75 9.43 0.10
N GLY A 26 -12.81 10.15 1.23
CA GLY A 26 -13.83 9.96 2.27
C GLY A 26 -13.73 8.64 3.05
N LYS A 27 -12.62 7.91 2.89
CA LYS A 27 -12.31 6.67 3.60
C LYS A 27 -11.09 6.91 4.48
N SER A 28 -11.11 6.42 5.71
CA SER A 28 -10.03 6.69 6.65
C SER A 28 -8.93 5.63 6.57
N LEU A 29 -7.67 6.06 6.67
CA LEU A 29 -6.51 5.17 6.76
C LEU A 29 -6.56 4.28 8.01
N PRO A 30 -5.87 3.13 8.01
CA PRO A 30 -5.53 2.40 9.23
C PRO A 30 -4.91 3.34 10.25
N ARG A 31 -5.25 3.16 11.54
CA ARG A 31 -4.90 4.13 12.60
C ARG A 31 -3.41 4.45 12.66
N GLU A 32 -2.54 3.44 12.55
CA GLU A 32 -1.09 3.64 12.59
C GLU A 32 -0.59 4.47 11.41
N LEU A 33 -0.99 4.09 10.19
CA LEU A 33 -0.67 4.84 8.98
C LEU A 33 -1.24 6.27 9.00
N ARG A 34 -2.46 6.45 9.52
CA ARG A 34 -3.06 7.77 9.71
C ARG A 34 -2.21 8.66 10.61
N ASN A 35 -1.71 8.11 11.71
CA ASN A 35 -0.86 8.84 12.64
C ASN A 35 0.50 9.18 12.01
N GLU A 36 1.11 8.23 11.29
CA GLU A 36 2.40 8.41 10.60
C GLU A 36 2.33 9.47 9.49
N SER A 37 1.19 9.54 8.78
CA SER A 37 0.98 10.42 7.62
C SER A 37 0.21 11.71 7.92
N ALA A 38 -0.03 12.00 9.20
CA ALA A 38 -0.94 13.06 9.59
C ALA A 38 -0.45 14.44 9.10
N GLY A 39 -1.30 15.16 8.36
CA GLY A 39 -0.97 16.47 7.81
C GLY A 39 -0.12 16.45 6.53
N MET A 40 0.20 15.27 5.98
CA MET A 40 0.81 15.19 4.66
C MET A 40 -0.16 15.68 3.57
N ALA A 41 0.37 16.37 2.55
CA ALA A 41 -0.36 16.57 1.31
C ALA A 41 -0.48 15.23 0.56
N TRP A 42 -1.54 15.06 -0.23
CA TRP A 42 -1.75 13.82 -1.00
C TRP A 42 -0.55 13.42 -1.86
N SER A 43 0.08 14.37 -2.56
CA SER A 43 1.25 14.09 -3.40
C SER A 43 2.46 13.60 -2.59
N ALA A 44 2.68 14.14 -1.40
CA ALA A 44 3.74 13.70 -0.50
C ALA A 44 3.44 12.30 0.05
N PHE A 45 2.18 12.05 0.44
CA PHE A 45 1.73 10.72 0.85
C PHE A 45 1.94 9.70 -0.26
N GLU A 46 1.52 9.99 -1.48
CA GLU A 46 1.69 9.10 -2.63
C GLU A 46 3.17 8.83 -2.94
N ALA A 47 4.02 9.86 -2.91
CA ALA A 47 5.45 9.72 -3.14
C ALA A 47 6.14 8.82 -2.09
N VAL A 48 5.67 8.86 -0.83
CA VAL A 48 6.22 8.04 0.26
C VAL A 48 5.66 6.62 0.22
N TYR A 49 4.34 6.45 0.12
CA TYR A 49 3.68 5.14 0.29
C TYR A 49 3.51 4.34 -0.99
N ALA A 50 3.55 4.97 -2.16
CA ALA A 50 3.45 4.31 -3.46
C ALA A 50 4.55 4.78 -4.43
N PRO A 51 5.85 4.65 -4.08
CA PRO A 51 6.92 5.10 -4.95
C PRO A 51 6.91 4.36 -6.29
N SER A 52 7.00 5.13 -7.37
CA SER A 52 7.09 4.60 -8.73
C SER A 52 8.52 4.23 -9.15
N SER A 53 9.51 4.56 -8.31
CA SER A 53 10.91 4.24 -8.49
C SER A 53 11.35 3.10 -7.55
N GLY A 54 12.32 2.32 -8.02
CA GLY A 54 12.93 1.25 -7.25
C GLY A 54 13.39 0.08 -8.14
N PRO A 55 14.14 -0.87 -7.57
CA PRO A 55 14.67 -1.99 -8.34
C PRO A 55 13.59 -2.97 -8.79
N PHE A 56 12.50 -3.14 -8.04
CA PHE A 56 11.41 -4.04 -8.39
C PHE A 56 10.36 -3.32 -9.25
N ARG A 57 10.04 -3.90 -10.39
CA ARG A 57 9.00 -3.43 -11.31
C ARG A 57 8.17 -4.63 -11.78
N LEU A 58 6.85 -4.52 -11.74
CA LEU A 58 5.97 -5.54 -12.32
C LEU A 58 5.61 -5.15 -13.76
N GLY A 59 5.95 -6.01 -14.71
CA GLY A 59 5.65 -5.83 -16.14
C GLY A 59 4.32 -6.48 -16.55
N SER A 60 4.22 -7.80 -16.40
CA SER A 60 3.01 -8.56 -16.72
C SER A 60 2.60 -9.42 -15.53
N TRP A 61 1.31 -9.72 -15.45
CA TRP A 61 0.72 -10.62 -14.46
C TRP A 61 -0.41 -11.42 -15.13
N SER A 62 -0.44 -12.73 -14.93
CA SER A 62 -1.51 -13.60 -15.39
C SER A 62 -1.89 -14.59 -14.29
N GLU A 63 -3.14 -15.04 -14.33
CA GLU A 63 -3.71 -15.97 -13.36
C GLU A 63 -4.52 -17.03 -14.12
N THR A 64 -4.19 -18.31 -13.89
CA THR A 64 -4.88 -19.44 -14.50
C THR A 64 -5.39 -20.37 -13.40
N LYS A 65 -6.71 -20.61 -13.36
CA LYS A 65 -7.28 -21.55 -12.39
C LYS A 65 -6.91 -22.98 -12.79
N THR A 66 -6.20 -23.68 -11.93
CA THR A 66 -5.75 -25.06 -12.19
C THR A 66 -6.44 -26.11 -11.33
N GLY A 67 -7.07 -25.68 -10.22
CA GLY A 67 -7.87 -26.58 -9.38
C GLY A 67 -8.79 -25.86 -8.40
N PRO A 68 -9.48 -26.62 -7.53
CA PRO A 68 -10.23 -26.06 -6.42
C PRO A 68 -9.31 -25.29 -5.47
N GLY A 69 -9.44 -23.96 -5.45
CA GLY A 69 -8.66 -23.09 -4.56
C GLY A 69 -7.17 -22.97 -4.91
N ILE A 70 -6.74 -23.46 -6.09
CA ILE A 70 -5.36 -23.35 -6.57
C ILE A 70 -5.35 -22.71 -7.96
N TRP A 71 -4.41 -21.79 -8.13
CA TRP A 71 -4.18 -21.03 -9.34
C TRP A 71 -2.69 -21.03 -9.64
N ASP A 72 -2.36 -21.07 -10.93
CA ASP A 72 -1.02 -20.80 -11.43
C ASP A 72 -0.93 -19.33 -11.81
N PHE A 73 0.10 -18.67 -11.30
CA PHE A 73 0.39 -17.27 -11.56
C PHE A 73 1.70 -17.16 -12.31
N GLU A 74 1.74 -16.30 -13.32
CA GLU A 74 2.98 -15.93 -14.00
C GLU A 74 3.16 -14.42 -13.96
N ALA A 75 4.39 -13.99 -13.76
CA ALA A 75 4.75 -12.59 -13.72
C ALA A 75 6.05 -12.32 -14.49
N THR A 76 6.11 -11.15 -15.11
CA THR A 76 7.38 -10.58 -15.57
C THR A 76 7.82 -9.53 -14.55
N LEU A 77 8.94 -9.77 -13.88
CA LEU A 77 9.52 -8.83 -12.90
C LEU A 77 10.80 -8.22 -13.47
N GLY A 78 10.90 -6.89 -13.39
CA GLY A 78 12.16 -6.19 -13.50
C GLY A 78 12.82 -6.11 -12.12
N ILE A 79 14.11 -6.45 -12.04
CA ILE A 79 14.94 -6.35 -10.84
C ILE A 79 16.24 -5.66 -11.21
N GLY A 80 16.38 -4.38 -10.82
CA GLY A 80 17.51 -3.55 -11.25
C GLY A 80 17.53 -3.37 -12.76
N GLU A 81 18.53 -3.92 -13.44
CA GLU A 81 18.63 -3.92 -14.91
C GLU A 81 18.13 -5.22 -15.56
N SER A 82 17.86 -6.25 -14.75
CA SER A 82 17.41 -7.56 -15.24
C SER A 82 15.89 -7.63 -15.36
N ILE A 83 15.42 -8.42 -16.32
CA ILE A 83 14.02 -8.81 -16.45
C ILE A 83 13.96 -10.33 -16.32
N CYS A 84 13.15 -10.83 -15.38
CA CYS A 84 12.92 -12.24 -15.15
C CYS A 84 11.43 -12.58 -15.33
N GLN A 85 11.18 -13.77 -15.86
CA GLN A 85 9.87 -14.40 -15.78
C GLN A 85 9.87 -15.32 -14.55
N THR A 86 8.78 -15.28 -13.80
CA THR A 86 8.62 -16.07 -12.59
C THR A 86 7.20 -16.62 -12.53
N ALA A 87 7.04 -17.76 -11.88
CA ALA A 87 5.75 -18.44 -11.75
C ALA A 87 5.58 -18.99 -10.33
N ALA A 88 4.34 -19.07 -9.86
CA ALA A 88 4.01 -19.73 -8.60
C ALA A 88 2.60 -20.31 -8.64
N SER A 89 2.43 -21.51 -8.10
CA SER A 89 1.11 -22.09 -7.83
C SER A 89 0.70 -21.73 -6.41
N ALA A 90 -0.41 -21.00 -6.25
CA ALA A 90 -0.83 -20.46 -4.95
C ALA A 90 -2.36 -20.34 -4.84
N PRO A 91 -2.91 -20.17 -3.63
CA PRO A 91 -4.35 -19.96 -3.45
C PRO A 91 -4.81 -18.55 -3.83
N GLY A 92 -3.89 -17.60 -4.05
CA GLY A 92 -4.22 -16.24 -4.45
C GLY A 92 -3.01 -15.36 -4.75
N PRO A 93 -3.24 -14.13 -5.27
CA PRO A 93 -2.18 -13.27 -5.80
C PRO A 93 -1.14 -12.86 -4.75
N VAL A 94 -1.56 -12.64 -3.51
CA VAL A 94 -0.65 -12.27 -2.41
C VAL A 94 0.36 -13.38 -2.16
N ALA A 95 -0.11 -14.62 -2.00
CA ALA A 95 0.74 -15.78 -1.74
C ALA A 95 1.72 -16.04 -2.90
N ALA A 96 1.23 -15.93 -4.14
CA ALA A 96 2.06 -16.07 -5.34
C ALA A 96 3.15 -15.00 -5.41
N MET A 97 2.78 -13.72 -5.29
CA MET A 97 3.73 -12.62 -5.39
C MET A 97 4.73 -12.61 -4.22
N THR A 98 4.34 -13.00 -2.99
CA THR A 98 5.33 -13.17 -1.90
C THR A 98 6.33 -14.27 -2.19
N SER A 99 5.90 -15.39 -2.79
CA SER A 99 6.82 -16.47 -3.20
C SER A 99 7.79 -16.01 -4.28
N MET A 100 7.27 -15.34 -5.31
CA MET A 100 8.08 -14.82 -6.41
C MET A 100 9.10 -13.77 -5.93
N LEU A 101 8.71 -12.88 -5.01
CA LEU A 101 9.63 -11.91 -4.40
C LEU A 101 10.68 -12.58 -3.53
N TYR A 102 10.31 -13.63 -2.79
CA TYR A 102 11.26 -14.42 -2.00
C TYR A 102 12.34 -15.06 -2.89
N ASP A 103 11.95 -15.70 -3.99
CA ASP A 103 12.87 -16.29 -4.96
C ASP A 103 13.77 -15.24 -5.62
N ALA A 104 13.27 -14.00 -5.75
CA ALA A 104 14.02 -12.83 -6.20
C ALA A 104 14.90 -12.18 -5.11
N GLY A 105 15.03 -12.79 -3.92
CA GLY A 105 15.86 -12.28 -2.81
C GLY A 105 15.19 -11.23 -1.92
N CYS A 106 13.89 -10.97 -2.11
CA CYS A 106 13.08 -10.07 -1.29
C CYS A 106 12.08 -10.86 -0.43
N ALA A 107 12.55 -11.35 0.72
CA ALA A 107 11.71 -11.99 1.74
C ALA A 107 10.85 -10.94 2.48
N MET A 108 9.82 -10.43 1.81
CA MET A 108 8.85 -9.49 2.36
C MET A 108 7.67 -10.23 3.01
N GLU A 109 7.36 -9.87 4.25
CA GLU A 109 6.19 -10.34 4.98
C GLU A 109 5.10 -9.25 5.01
N ILE A 110 3.83 -9.66 5.06
CA ILE A 110 2.68 -8.74 5.18
C ILE A 110 2.05 -8.97 6.55
N LEU A 111 2.11 -7.93 7.40
CA LEU A 111 1.62 -7.95 8.78
C LEU A 111 0.21 -7.37 8.91
N SER A 112 -0.21 -6.52 7.97
CA SER A 112 -1.56 -5.97 7.92
C SER A 112 -1.96 -5.70 6.49
N PHE A 113 -3.23 -5.96 6.18
CA PHE A 113 -3.82 -5.79 4.87
C PHE A 113 -5.13 -5.01 5.01
N HIS A 114 -5.21 -3.85 4.35
CA HIS A 114 -6.44 -3.04 4.29
C HIS A 114 -6.73 -2.66 2.85
N GLN A 115 -7.99 -2.75 2.45
CA GLN A 115 -8.41 -2.45 1.09
C GLN A 115 -9.69 -1.63 1.06
N HIS A 116 -9.72 -0.64 0.18
CA HIS A 116 -10.85 0.26 0.00
C HIS A 116 -11.17 0.43 -1.48
N GLU A 117 -12.45 0.28 -1.81
CA GLU A 117 -12.97 0.74 -3.10
C GLU A 117 -13.07 2.27 -3.07
N ILE A 118 -12.50 2.90 -4.10
CA ILE A 118 -12.45 4.35 -4.32
C ILE A 118 -12.97 4.67 -5.73
N GLY A 119 -14.30 4.71 -5.87
CA GLY A 119 -14.95 4.84 -7.17
C GLY A 119 -14.78 3.56 -7.99
N HIS A 120 -14.19 3.67 -9.19
CA HIS A 120 -13.91 2.53 -10.08
C HIS A 120 -12.53 1.90 -9.82
N ARG A 121 -11.79 2.37 -8.81
CA ARG A 121 -10.44 1.91 -8.48
C ARG A 121 -10.43 1.32 -7.09
N THR A 122 -9.39 0.56 -6.80
CA THR A 122 -9.14 0.00 -5.47
C THR A 122 -7.84 0.55 -4.92
N ALA A 123 -7.82 0.90 -3.63
CA ALA A 123 -6.63 1.25 -2.87
C ALA A 123 -6.33 0.15 -1.86
N THR A 124 -5.11 -0.38 -1.89
CA THR A 124 -4.61 -1.37 -0.93
C THR A 124 -3.49 -0.76 -0.10
N PHE A 125 -3.53 -0.99 1.21
CA PHE A 125 -2.51 -0.58 2.17
C PHE A 125 -1.96 -1.81 2.87
N LEU A 126 -0.64 -1.96 2.87
CA LEU A 126 0.07 -3.08 3.46
C LEU A 126 1.04 -2.59 4.52
N LEU A 127 1.04 -3.21 5.69
CA LEU A 127 2.16 -3.10 6.62
C LEU A 127 3.11 -4.24 6.28
N CYS A 128 4.27 -3.91 5.75
CA CYS A 128 5.26 -4.89 5.30
C CYS A 128 6.46 -4.94 6.25
N GLU A 129 7.11 -6.09 6.33
CA GLU A 129 8.36 -6.28 7.07
C GLU A 129 9.40 -7.06 6.26
N ARG A 130 10.67 -6.69 6.39
CA ARG A 130 11.83 -7.47 5.95
C ARG A 130 13.01 -7.17 6.84
N ALA A 131 13.66 -8.22 7.37
CA ALA A 131 14.85 -8.10 8.20
C ALA A 131 14.70 -7.10 9.37
N GLY A 132 13.53 -7.10 10.03
CA GLY A 132 13.23 -6.21 11.15
C GLY A 132 12.87 -4.76 10.77
N ILE A 133 12.96 -4.39 9.50
CA ILE A 133 12.46 -3.11 9.00
C ILE A 133 10.97 -3.25 8.69
N ARG A 134 10.15 -2.42 9.33
CA ARG A 134 8.70 -2.41 9.18
C ARG A 134 8.22 -1.07 8.63
N LEU A 135 7.35 -1.10 7.62
CA LEU A 135 6.82 0.10 6.99
C LEU A 135 5.47 -0.13 6.32
N TRP A 136 4.70 0.94 6.15
CA TRP A 136 3.48 0.92 5.33
C TRP A 136 3.80 1.11 3.85
N ALA A 137 3.01 0.49 2.97
CA ALA A 137 3.02 0.69 1.53
C ALA A 137 1.58 0.78 1.01
N MET A 138 1.41 1.44 -0.14
CA MET A 138 0.13 1.65 -0.81
C MET A 138 0.22 1.26 -2.27
N GLY A 139 -0.88 0.77 -2.83
CA GLY A 139 -1.09 0.66 -4.27
C GLY A 139 -2.52 1.03 -4.63
N ILE A 140 -2.68 1.78 -5.72
CA ILE A 140 -3.98 2.06 -6.34
C ILE A 140 -4.02 1.41 -7.72
N GLY A 141 -5.06 0.64 -8.02
CA GLY A 141 -5.24 -0.06 -9.29
C GLY A 141 -6.71 -0.10 -9.72
N GLU A 142 -6.97 -0.57 -10.94
CA GLU A 142 -8.32 -0.73 -11.51
C GLU A 142 -9.03 -1.98 -10.97
N SER A 143 -8.29 -2.87 -10.32
CA SER A 143 -8.83 -4.05 -9.64
C SER A 143 -8.22 -4.28 -8.25
N HIS A 144 -8.87 -5.16 -7.49
CA HIS A 144 -8.39 -5.64 -6.19
C HIS A 144 -7.01 -6.30 -6.30
N THR A 145 -6.79 -7.11 -7.35
CA THR A 145 -5.49 -7.72 -7.63
C THR A 145 -4.45 -6.66 -7.97
N GLU A 146 -4.73 -5.79 -8.93
CA GLU A 146 -3.73 -4.81 -9.41
C GLU A 146 -3.30 -3.85 -8.30
N SER A 147 -4.25 -3.33 -7.51
CA SER A 147 -3.95 -2.47 -6.36
C SER A 147 -3.08 -3.17 -5.32
N THR A 148 -3.33 -4.46 -5.08
CA THR A 148 -2.53 -5.30 -4.18
C THR A 148 -1.12 -5.50 -4.71
N LEU A 149 -0.96 -5.89 -5.97
CA LEU A 149 0.37 -6.09 -6.57
C LEU A 149 1.19 -4.79 -6.58
N ARG A 150 0.56 -3.65 -6.87
CA ARG A 150 1.21 -2.33 -6.78
C ARG A 150 1.65 -1.99 -5.35
N ALA A 151 0.83 -2.32 -4.36
CA ALA A 151 1.19 -2.12 -2.95
C ALA A 151 2.38 -3.02 -2.55
N MET A 152 2.41 -4.26 -3.03
CA MET A 152 3.51 -5.20 -2.79
C MET A 152 4.82 -4.73 -3.43
N ILE A 153 4.79 -4.25 -4.67
CA ILE A 153 5.98 -3.67 -5.33
C ILE A 153 6.46 -2.42 -4.58
N SER A 154 5.55 -1.56 -4.15
CA SER A 154 5.86 -0.38 -3.33
C SER A 154 6.54 -0.78 -2.01
N GLY A 155 6.02 -1.81 -1.34
CA GLY A 155 6.61 -2.38 -0.13
C GLY A 155 8.01 -2.95 -0.38
N ALA A 156 8.16 -3.77 -1.42
CA ALA A 156 9.44 -4.38 -1.78
C ALA A 156 10.51 -3.32 -2.10
N ASN A 157 10.16 -2.26 -2.83
CA ASN A 157 11.08 -1.16 -3.14
C ASN A 157 11.48 -0.36 -1.91
N ARG A 158 10.55 -0.13 -0.97
CA ARG A 158 10.84 0.59 0.26
C ARG A 158 11.62 -0.23 1.29
N LEU A 159 11.54 -1.56 1.23
CA LEU A 159 12.26 -2.49 2.10
C LEU A 159 13.68 -2.83 1.59
N GLN A 160 14.19 -2.08 0.62
CA GLN A 160 15.58 -2.25 0.20
C GLN A 160 16.53 -1.61 1.21
N PRO A 161 17.67 -2.26 1.49
CA PRO A 161 18.74 -1.63 2.25
C PRO A 161 19.21 -0.37 1.51
N ALA A 162 19.55 0.66 2.27
CA ALA A 162 20.14 1.90 1.77
C ALA A 162 21.54 1.69 1.19
#